data_AF-A0A2E3Z8F1-F1
#
_entry.id   AF-A0A2E3Z8F1-F1
#
_cell.length_a   1.000
_cell.length_b   1.000
_cell.length_c   1.000
_cell.angle_alpha   90.00
_cell.angle_beta   90.00
_cell.angle_gamma   90.00
#
_symmetry.space_group_name_H-M   'P 1'
#
loop_
_entity.id
_entity.type
_entity.pdbx_description
1 polymer ?
#
loop_
_entity_poly.entity_id
_entity_poly.type
_entity_poly.pdbx_seq_one_letter_code
_entity_poly.pdbx_strand_id
1 'polypeptide(L)'
;MLCRVVGFLGNNLLKQTFFLPQLTGRVCFLGQLPAYFPLEMPMYVPASALRSLWLSPQFWLRLVLISIVSPKTAGSAEERLWLDMARASITNNELLGHANVLADDMFEGREAGSRGGHAAAKYILQSLKEAELQPAGSNGRFTQPFSVAAAQNSQNLLALLPGTDPILRDEYILIGAHYDHVGYGTRRNSFGPWGYIHNGADDNASGVAALLEVVDALTRTEYEPRRTIVFAFWDGEEKGLLGSKHWVGSPTLPFQNLKLALNIDMVGRLREGRIEVGGTRSGKGLRCLMSSSRMVDSTWLDFTWEFKENSDHWTFYEAKIPSMYVHTGVHDDYHRPSDDVENLNIDGIRMVSQYLIERICGLADADQLPVFRKEAHFDTPQLQIRQERPLPPLASRLGFEWEHHPQISDFVRIKKISRHSAAIAVGLRRGDRIVAVNGVPCTESLILPNLALQSDSAITLEIERSGTDMPLSITLPLQGKPIQLGLSWREDPAEPQSVYLTRVVPYSPADRAGLKLKDRILGLSGQPITSQDDLFGRIQNMLTSGVQEILFEVESRGTVRYVLVPLGLPTDIPADATL
;
A
#
# COMPACT_ATOMS: atom_id res chain seq x y z
N MET A 1 18.98 -62.30 13.41
CA MET A 1 19.75 -63.56 13.45
C MET A 1 20.51 -63.64 12.13
N LEU A 2 21.85 -63.43 12.15
CA LEU A 2 22.75 -63.20 11.00
C LEU A 2 22.40 -61.92 10.18
N CYS A 3 23.27 -61.00 9.73
CA CYS A 3 24.74 -60.84 9.60
C CYS A 3 25.41 -61.33 8.29
N ARG A 4 25.83 -60.38 7.42
CA ARG A 4 27.10 -60.25 6.62
C ARG A 4 26.86 -59.44 5.32
N VAL A 5 27.82 -58.83 4.57
CA VAL A 5 29.14 -58.15 4.76
C VAL A 5 29.68 -57.82 3.33
N VAL A 6 30.48 -56.81 2.91
CA VAL A 6 31.27 -55.63 3.40
C VAL A 6 31.09 -54.48 2.37
N GLY A 7 31.57 -53.23 2.52
CA GLY A 7 32.33 -52.59 3.61
C GLY A 7 33.73 -52.01 3.25
N PHE A 8 33.84 -51.07 2.30
CA PHE A 8 35.06 -50.28 1.96
C PHE A 8 34.65 -48.88 1.44
N LEU A 9 35.41 -47.77 1.50
CA LEU A 9 36.43 -47.18 2.39
C LEU A 9 36.95 -45.93 1.63
N GLY A 10 36.96 -44.74 2.24
CA GLY A 10 37.52 -43.53 1.64
C GLY A 10 37.46 -42.37 2.63
N ASN A 11 38.63 -41.85 3.05
CA ASN A 11 38.72 -40.99 4.23
C ASN A 11 39.91 -40.02 4.15
N ASN A 12 39.69 -38.74 4.45
CA ASN A 12 40.67 -37.67 4.71
C ASN A 12 39.96 -36.62 5.60
N LEU A 13 40.41 -36.28 6.82
CA LEU A 13 41.62 -35.48 7.19
C LEU A 13 41.47 -34.00 6.74
N LEU A 14 41.53 -32.95 7.59
CA LEU A 14 41.93 -32.74 9.01
C LEU A 14 41.32 -31.44 9.63
N LYS A 15 41.23 -31.35 10.98
CA LYS A 15 41.53 -30.19 11.91
C LYS A 15 41.02 -28.75 11.61
N GLN A 16 40.78 -27.82 12.56
CA GLN A 16 40.71 -27.79 14.05
C GLN A 16 40.01 -26.48 14.54
N THR A 17 39.50 -26.48 15.79
CA THR A 17 39.27 -25.35 16.75
C THR A 17 39.54 -23.90 16.30
N PHE A 18 38.68 -22.89 16.54
CA PHE A 18 38.21 -22.32 17.83
C PHE A 18 36.99 -21.37 17.59
N PHE A 19 36.37 -20.59 18.51
CA PHE A 19 36.51 -20.25 19.95
C PHE A 19 35.13 -19.86 20.53
N LEU A 20 34.92 -19.85 21.86
CA LEU A 20 33.74 -19.22 22.52
C LEU A 20 34.08 -18.82 23.99
N PRO A 21 33.93 -17.55 24.42
CA PRO A 21 34.27 -17.13 25.79
C PRO A 21 33.08 -17.18 26.77
N GLN A 22 33.30 -17.73 27.97
CA GLN A 22 32.48 -17.47 29.15
C GLN A 22 33.13 -16.38 30.01
N LEU A 23 32.33 -15.55 30.67
CA LEU A 23 32.75 -14.74 31.81
C LEU A 23 31.74 -14.89 32.96
N THR A 24 32.23 -15.13 34.17
CA THR A 24 31.45 -15.38 35.39
C THR A 24 31.67 -14.27 36.41
N GLY A 25 30.61 -13.86 37.13
CA GLY A 25 30.70 -12.90 38.23
C GLY A 25 29.86 -13.33 39.45
N ARG A 26 30.38 -13.11 40.66
CA ARG A 26 29.72 -13.38 41.95
C ARG A 26 29.73 -12.13 42.84
N VAL A 27 28.60 -11.79 43.44
CA VAL A 27 28.45 -11.00 44.69
C VAL A 27 27.15 -11.51 45.34
N CYS A 28 27.17 -12.35 46.38
CA CYS A 28 27.29 -12.07 47.82
C CYS A 28 26.07 -11.37 48.47
N PHE A 29 25.58 -11.97 49.57
CA PHE A 29 24.45 -11.56 50.43
C PHE A 29 24.99 -11.10 51.81
N LEU A 30 24.36 -10.09 52.45
CA LEU A 30 24.26 -9.86 53.92
C LEU A 30 23.60 -8.49 54.20
N GLY A 31 22.78 -8.34 55.27
CA GLY A 31 22.35 -7.00 55.75
C GLY A 31 20.97 -6.82 56.42
N GLN A 32 20.74 -7.43 57.59
CA GLN A 32 19.94 -6.99 58.77
C GLN A 32 18.56 -6.24 58.68
N LEU A 33 17.68 -6.63 59.61
CA LEU A 33 16.42 -6.02 60.12
C LEU A 33 16.70 -4.84 61.13
N PRO A 34 15.73 -4.07 61.74
CA PRO A 34 14.36 -4.49 62.14
C PRO A 34 13.20 -3.44 62.34
N ALA A 35 12.01 -3.97 62.70
CA ALA A 35 10.96 -3.39 63.58
C ALA A 35 9.99 -2.27 63.04
N TYR A 36 8.80 -1.97 63.59
CA TYR A 36 8.06 -2.44 64.80
C TYR A 36 6.53 -2.12 64.80
N PHE A 37 5.71 -2.85 65.59
CA PHE A 37 4.34 -2.54 66.14
C PHE A 37 3.07 -2.58 65.20
N PRO A 38 1.81 -2.79 65.71
CA PRO A 38 0.92 -3.88 65.26
C PRO A 38 -0.62 -3.57 65.36
N LEU A 39 -1.43 -4.54 65.89
CA LEU A 39 -2.89 -4.51 66.24
C LEU A 39 -3.84 -4.78 65.02
N GLU A 40 -4.95 -5.54 65.12
CA GLU A 40 -5.50 -6.42 66.19
C GLU A 40 -6.44 -7.52 65.61
N MET A 41 -6.99 -8.40 66.46
CA MET A 41 -7.92 -9.51 66.14
C MET A 41 -9.04 -9.58 67.21
N PRO A 42 -10.14 -10.36 67.06
CA PRO A 42 -10.85 -10.82 65.86
C PRO A 42 -12.41 -10.66 66.02
N MET A 43 -13.21 -11.25 65.12
CA MET A 43 -14.58 -11.73 65.45
C MET A 43 -14.91 -13.02 64.70
N TYR A 44 -15.79 -13.87 65.22
CA TYR A 44 -15.76 -15.31 64.91
C TYR A 44 -17.13 -16.02 64.94
N VAL A 45 -17.40 -16.85 63.91
CA VAL A 45 -18.30 -18.05 63.94
C VAL A 45 -19.82 -17.79 64.11
N PRO A 46 -20.74 -18.71 63.71
CA PRO A 46 -20.55 -20.09 63.23
C PRO A 46 -20.95 -20.39 61.78
N ALA A 47 -20.62 -21.60 61.33
CA ALA A 47 -21.24 -22.28 60.19
C ALA A 47 -21.81 -23.63 60.64
N SER A 48 -22.93 -24.07 60.04
CA SER A 48 -23.48 -25.41 60.26
C SER A 48 -24.42 -25.86 59.12
N ALA A 49 -24.09 -27.01 58.51
CA ALA A 49 -24.98 -28.06 57.99
C ALA A 49 -26.24 -27.73 57.13
N LEU A 50 -26.60 -28.45 56.06
CA LEU A 50 -25.94 -29.50 55.26
C LEU A 50 -26.85 -29.85 54.04
N ARG A 51 -26.29 -30.42 52.96
CA ARG A 51 -26.99 -30.97 51.75
C ARG A 51 -27.55 -29.88 50.79
N SER A 52 -27.62 -30.06 49.48
CA SER A 52 -27.42 -31.28 48.64
C SER A 52 -26.84 -30.96 47.24
N LEU A 53 -26.60 -32.02 46.44
CA LEU A 53 -26.31 -32.04 44.98
C LEU A 53 -24.87 -31.75 44.50
N TRP A 54 -24.08 -32.84 44.48
CA TRP A 54 -23.21 -33.28 43.38
C TRP A 54 -22.98 -32.35 42.16
N LEU A 55 -21.71 -31.98 41.91
CA LEU A 55 -20.92 -32.39 40.73
C LEU A 55 -19.43 -32.02 40.92
N SER A 56 -18.55 -32.51 40.04
CA SER A 56 -17.08 -32.56 40.26
C SER A 56 -16.32 -31.26 39.92
N PRO A 57 -15.29 -30.87 40.71
CA PRO A 57 -14.51 -29.65 40.48
C PRO A 57 -13.35 -29.85 39.49
N GLN A 58 -13.60 -29.65 38.19
CA GLN A 58 -12.54 -29.40 37.18
C GLN A 58 -12.86 -28.23 36.23
N PHE A 59 -13.91 -27.45 36.52
CA PHE A 59 -14.17 -26.14 35.91
C PHE A 59 -13.96 -25.04 36.95
N TRP A 60 -13.75 -23.81 36.48
CA TRP A 60 -13.41 -22.59 37.25
C TRP A 60 -11.93 -22.40 37.65
N LEU A 61 -11.09 -22.16 36.64
CA LEU A 61 -9.92 -21.30 36.78
C LEU A 61 -9.68 -20.38 35.57
N ARG A 62 -10.77 -19.87 34.95
CA ARG A 62 -10.70 -18.66 34.11
C ARG A 62 -10.62 -17.44 35.02
N LEU A 63 -9.41 -17.07 35.41
CA LEU A 63 -9.13 -15.77 36.02
C LEU A 63 -9.51 -14.65 35.05
N VAL A 64 -10.16 -13.61 35.57
CA VAL A 64 -10.53 -12.42 34.81
C VAL A 64 -9.27 -11.57 34.60
N LEU A 65 -8.53 -11.87 33.53
CA LEU A 65 -7.65 -10.87 32.93
C LEU A 65 -8.53 -9.81 32.27
N ILE A 66 -8.64 -8.65 32.92
CA ILE A 66 -9.09 -7.43 32.25
C ILE A 66 -7.97 -7.05 31.28
N SER A 67 -8.08 -7.55 30.04
CA SER A 67 -7.26 -7.06 28.94
C SER A 67 -7.56 -5.58 28.77
N ILE A 68 -6.63 -4.73 29.23
CA ILE A 68 -6.61 -3.33 28.84
C ILE A 68 -6.50 -3.33 27.32
N VAL A 69 -7.54 -2.85 26.64
CA VAL A 69 -7.55 -2.76 25.18
C VAL A 69 -6.64 -1.60 24.78
N SER A 70 -5.34 -1.87 24.75
CA SER A 70 -4.40 -1.09 23.96
C SER A 70 -4.93 -1.04 22.52
N PRO A 71 -4.99 0.13 21.87
CA PRO A 71 -5.37 0.18 20.47
C PRO A 71 -4.42 -0.68 19.64
N LYS A 72 -4.93 -1.45 18.67
CA LYS A 72 -4.11 -2.23 17.71
C LYS A 72 -3.29 -1.27 16.84
N THR A 73 -2.13 -0.84 17.34
CA THR A 73 -1.12 -0.15 16.53
C THR A 73 -0.51 -1.15 15.54
N ALA A 74 -0.67 -0.89 14.25
CA ALA A 74 0.00 -1.51 13.10
C ALA A 74 0.61 -2.92 13.34
N GLY A 75 -0.14 -3.98 13.05
CA GLY A 75 0.32 -5.37 12.86
C GLY A 75 1.18 -5.99 13.98
N SER A 76 0.70 -7.05 14.63
CA SER A 76 1.48 -7.80 15.64
C SER A 76 2.81 -8.31 15.05
N ALA A 77 3.83 -8.53 15.88
CA ALA A 77 5.13 -9.03 15.40
C ALA A 77 5.02 -10.40 14.69
N GLU A 78 3.99 -11.17 15.06
CA GLU A 78 3.63 -12.48 14.50
C GLU A 78 2.88 -12.31 13.16
N GLU A 79 1.87 -11.42 13.09
CA GLU A 79 1.17 -11.02 11.85
C GLU A 79 2.17 -10.51 10.78
N ARG A 80 3.21 -9.76 11.21
CA ARG A 80 4.29 -9.27 10.34
C ARG A 80 5.17 -10.42 9.80
N LEU A 81 5.63 -11.31 10.69
CA LEU A 81 6.49 -12.44 10.34
C LEU A 81 5.79 -13.42 9.40
N TRP A 82 4.51 -13.70 9.65
CA TRP A 82 3.66 -14.51 8.76
C TRP A 82 3.65 -13.94 7.34
N LEU A 83 3.36 -12.64 7.18
CA LEU A 83 3.31 -12.00 5.86
C LEU A 83 4.69 -11.95 5.18
N ASP A 84 5.77 -11.81 5.95
CA ASP A 84 7.14 -11.87 5.42
C ASP A 84 7.49 -13.28 4.93
N MET A 85 7.02 -14.34 5.60
CA MET A 85 7.12 -15.73 5.12
C MET A 85 6.28 -15.98 3.86
N ALA A 86 5.02 -15.54 3.84
CA ALA A 86 4.12 -15.73 2.70
C ALA A 86 4.56 -14.93 1.45
N ARG A 87 5.21 -13.76 1.63
CA ARG A 87 5.88 -13.05 0.53
C ARG A 87 7.16 -13.74 0.06
N ALA A 88 7.85 -14.46 0.94
CA ALA A 88 9.08 -15.19 0.60
C ALA A 88 8.84 -16.56 -0.06
N SER A 89 7.64 -17.15 0.10
CA SER A 89 7.29 -18.41 -0.56
C SER A 89 6.90 -18.27 -2.04
N ILE A 90 6.62 -17.04 -2.51
CA ILE A 90 6.35 -16.74 -3.92
C ILE A 90 7.69 -16.62 -4.67
N THR A 91 7.97 -17.50 -5.63
CA THR A 91 9.28 -17.56 -6.29
C THR A 91 9.22 -17.35 -7.81
N ASN A 92 10.30 -16.79 -8.38
CA ASN A 92 10.44 -16.67 -9.83
C ASN A 92 10.36 -18.04 -10.54
N ASN A 93 10.71 -19.14 -9.86
CA ASN A 93 10.74 -20.47 -10.46
C ASN A 93 9.34 -21.09 -10.54
N GLU A 94 8.52 -20.94 -9.50
CA GLU A 94 7.12 -21.38 -9.50
C GLU A 94 6.28 -20.51 -10.46
N LEU A 95 6.44 -19.19 -10.43
CA LEU A 95 5.83 -18.26 -11.39
C LEU A 95 6.17 -18.58 -12.85
N LEU A 96 7.45 -18.76 -13.17
CA LEU A 96 7.90 -19.14 -14.51
C LEU A 96 7.41 -20.56 -14.87
N GLY A 97 7.28 -21.46 -13.91
CA GLY A 97 6.68 -22.79 -14.11
C GLY A 97 5.20 -22.70 -14.52
N HIS A 98 4.41 -21.90 -13.82
CA HIS A 98 3.00 -21.64 -14.16
C HIS A 98 2.86 -20.99 -15.55
N ALA A 99 3.66 -19.94 -15.83
CA ALA A 99 3.63 -19.26 -17.12
C ALA A 99 3.99 -20.21 -18.27
N ASN A 100 5.10 -20.97 -18.16
CA ASN A 100 5.49 -21.95 -19.17
C ASN A 100 4.39 -22.98 -19.46
N VAL A 101 3.70 -23.50 -18.45
CA VAL A 101 2.66 -24.53 -18.68
C VAL A 101 1.40 -23.92 -19.30
N LEU A 102 0.98 -22.73 -18.86
CA LEU A 102 -0.25 -22.10 -19.35
C LEU A 102 -0.10 -21.59 -20.79
N ALA A 103 1.08 -21.09 -21.16
CA ALA A 103 1.38 -20.52 -22.46
C ALA A 103 2.19 -21.46 -23.39
N ASP A 104 2.18 -22.77 -23.15
CA ASP A 104 2.76 -23.78 -24.06
C ASP A 104 1.84 -24.00 -25.28
N ASP A 105 2.41 -24.12 -26.48
CA ASP A 105 1.71 -24.44 -27.75
C ASP A 105 0.73 -25.64 -27.62
N MET A 106 1.02 -26.61 -26.74
CA MET A 106 0.15 -27.76 -26.45
C MET A 106 -1.21 -27.36 -25.84
N PHE A 107 -1.36 -26.13 -25.36
CA PHE A 107 -2.57 -25.52 -24.85
C PHE A 107 -3.29 -24.65 -25.91
N GLU A 108 -2.82 -24.63 -27.17
CA GLU A 108 -3.54 -24.10 -28.35
C GLU A 108 -4.10 -22.67 -28.18
N GLY A 109 -3.40 -21.82 -27.41
CA GLY A 109 -3.85 -20.46 -27.09
C GLY A 109 -5.12 -20.38 -26.24
N ARG A 110 -5.43 -21.46 -25.51
CA ARG A 110 -6.45 -21.58 -24.45
C ARG A 110 -7.87 -21.13 -24.82
N GLU A 111 -8.26 -21.14 -26.10
CA GLU A 111 -9.56 -20.58 -26.53
C GLU A 111 -10.74 -21.12 -25.71
N ALA A 112 -11.62 -20.24 -25.24
CA ALA A 112 -12.82 -20.56 -24.47
C ALA A 112 -13.61 -21.74 -25.05
N GLY A 113 -13.73 -22.83 -24.26
CA GLY A 113 -14.39 -24.09 -24.62
C GLY A 113 -13.58 -25.09 -25.48
N SER A 114 -12.33 -24.78 -25.83
CA SER A 114 -11.46 -25.64 -26.65
C SER A 114 -10.75 -26.75 -25.88
N ARG A 115 -10.05 -27.65 -26.60
CA ARG A 115 -9.14 -28.65 -26.00
C ARG A 115 -8.06 -27.96 -25.15
N GLY A 116 -7.50 -26.86 -25.65
CA GLY A 116 -6.53 -26.00 -24.97
C GLY A 116 -7.07 -25.40 -23.68
N GLY A 117 -8.23 -24.74 -23.74
CA GLY A 117 -8.91 -24.20 -22.55
C GLY A 117 -9.22 -25.29 -21.51
N HIS A 118 -9.68 -26.46 -21.95
CA HIS A 118 -9.90 -27.62 -21.06
C HIS A 118 -8.61 -28.24 -20.50
N ALA A 119 -7.43 -27.98 -21.09
CA ALA A 119 -6.15 -28.35 -20.51
C ALA A 119 -5.72 -27.34 -19.43
N ALA A 120 -5.81 -26.03 -19.72
CA ALA A 120 -5.56 -24.96 -18.74
C ALA A 120 -6.45 -25.11 -17.50
N ALA A 121 -7.74 -25.36 -17.73
CA ALA A 121 -8.70 -25.61 -16.67
C ALA A 121 -8.31 -26.81 -15.77
N LYS A 122 -7.79 -27.91 -16.35
CA LYS A 122 -7.34 -29.08 -15.59
C LYS A 122 -6.08 -28.81 -14.78
N TYR A 123 -5.18 -27.99 -15.30
CA TYR A 123 -3.95 -27.57 -14.61
C TYR A 123 -4.28 -26.73 -13.38
N ILE A 124 -5.08 -25.67 -13.54
CA ILE A 124 -5.56 -24.82 -12.43
C ILE A 124 -6.34 -25.68 -11.40
N LEU A 125 -7.22 -26.57 -11.88
CA LEU A 125 -7.94 -27.52 -11.01
C LEU A 125 -7.03 -28.51 -10.28
N GLN A 126 -5.77 -28.68 -10.64
CA GLN A 126 -4.84 -29.51 -9.87
C GLN A 126 -4.29 -28.72 -8.68
N SER A 127 -3.72 -27.54 -8.93
CA SER A 127 -3.21 -26.63 -7.89
C SER A 127 -4.28 -26.27 -6.84
N LEU A 128 -5.52 -26.01 -7.26
CA LEU A 128 -6.64 -25.71 -6.34
C LEU A 128 -7.03 -26.89 -5.42
N LYS A 129 -6.65 -28.12 -5.75
CA LYS A 129 -6.83 -29.29 -4.88
C LYS A 129 -5.61 -29.57 -4.01
N GLU A 130 -4.41 -29.30 -4.54
CA GLU A 130 -3.14 -29.43 -3.80
C GLU A 130 -3.04 -28.39 -2.68
N ALA A 131 -3.66 -27.21 -2.87
CA ALA A 131 -3.90 -26.19 -1.85
C ALA A 131 -5.10 -26.49 -0.91
N GLU A 132 -5.70 -27.69 -0.99
CA GLU A 132 -6.84 -28.17 -0.18
C GLU A 132 -8.09 -27.24 -0.09
N LEU A 133 -8.24 -26.29 -1.03
CA LEU A 133 -9.36 -25.34 -1.04
C LEU A 133 -10.71 -26.03 -1.25
N GLN A 134 -11.79 -25.42 -0.75
CA GLN A 134 -13.14 -25.99 -0.91
C GLN A 134 -13.77 -25.55 -2.26
N PRO A 135 -14.58 -26.40 -2.91
CA PRO A 135 -15.19 -26.09 -4.21
C PRO A 135 -16.30 -25.03 -4.11
N ALA A 136 -16.19 -23.95 -4.90
CA ALA A 136 -17.15 -22.83 -4.94
C ALA A 136 -17.97 -22.72 -6.23
N GLY A 137 -17.83 -23.68 -7.17
CA GLY A 137 -18.58 -23.76 -8.43
C GLY A 137 -19.92 -24.51 -8.30
N SER A 138 -20.43 -25.02 -9.41
CA SER A 138 -21.78 -25.60 -9.47
C SER A 138 -21.89 -26.96 -8.76
N ASN A 139 -22.92 -27.10 -7.92
CA ASN A 139 -23.28 -28.35 -7.23
C ASN A 139 -22.14 -28.94 -6.37
N GLY A 140 -21.40 -28.09 -5.64
CA GLY A 140 -20.30 -28.53 -4.77
C GLY A 140 -19.07 -29.04 -5.53
N ARG A 141 -18.84 -28.52 -6.74
CA ARG A 141 -17.66 -28.79 -7.57
C ARG A 141 -16.90 -27.49 -7.80
N PHE A 142 -15.61 -27.55 -8.11
CA PHE A 142 -14.86 -26.36 -8.51
C PHE A 142 -15.36 -25.75 -9.83
N THR A 143 -15.97 -26.55 -10.73
CA THR A 143 -16.38 -26.07 -12.06
C THR A 143 -17.80 -25.51 -12.07
N GLN A 144 -17.99 -24.39 -12.76
CA GLN A 144 -19.29 -23.86 -13.20
C GLN A 144 -19.34 -23.92 -14.74
N PRO A 145 -19.84 -25.02 -15.34
CA PRO A 145 -19.90 -25.18 -16.79
C PRO A 145 -21.04 -24.36 -17.41
N PHE A 146 -20.78 -23.75 -18.56
CA PHE A 146 -21.77 -22.98 -19.31
C PHE A 146 -21.61 -23.15 -20.83
N SER A 147 -22.62 -22.74 -21.59
CA SER A 147 -22.59 -22.76 -23.05
C SER A 147 -23.47 -21.66 -23.61
N VAL A 148 -22.90 -20.84 -24.48
CA VAL A 148 -23.55 -19.74 -25.20
C VAL A 148 -23.16 -19.78 -26.67
N ALA A 149 -23.81 -18.99 -27.52
CA ALA A 149 -23.60 -19.04 -28.96
C ALA A 149 -22.15 -18.73 -29.42
N ALA A 150 -21.38 -17.96 -28.63
CA ALA A 150 -19.98 -17.62 -28.90
C ALA A 150 -18.96 -18.59 -28.27
N ALA A 151 -19.34 -19.33 -27.23
CA ALA A 151 -18.47 -20.23 -26.48
C ALA A 151 -19.28 -21.43 -25.96
N GLN A 152 -19.03 -22.62 -26.51
CA GLN A 152 -19.69 -23.85 -26.11
C GLN A 152 -18.74 -24.70 -25.26
N ASN A 153 -19.29 -25.36 -24.23
CA ASN A 153 -18.54 -26.20 -23.29
C ASN A 153 -17.47 -25.45 -22.45
N SER A 154 -17.59 -24.13 -22.29
CA SER A 154 -16.78 -23.35 -21.36
C SER A 154 -17.09 -23.67 -19.89
N GLN A 155 -16.17 -23.35 -18.98
CA GLN A 155 -16.36 -23.49 -17.54
C GLN A 155 -15.55 -22.46 -16.75
N ASN A 156 -16.19 -21.74 -15.83
CA ASN A 156 -15.45 -21.02 -14.80
C ASN A 156 -14.94 -22.03 -13.75
N LEU A 157 -13.81 -21.72 -13.11
CA LEU A 157 -13.33 -22.45 -11.94
C LEU A 157 -13.46 -21.55 -10.72
N LEU A 158 -14.06 -22.04 -9.64
CA LEU A 158 -14.18 -21.31 -8.38
C LEU A 158 -13.79 -22.19 -7.20
N ALA A 159 -12.94 -21.65 -6.33
CA ALA A 159 -12.51 -22.23 -5.07
C ALA A 159 -12.68 -21.21 -3.92
N LEU A 160 -12.77 -21.68 -2.68
CA LEU A 160 -12.88 -20.81 -1.51
C LEU A 160 -11.91 -21.20 -0.39
N LEU A 161 -11.32 -20.18 0.24
CA LEU A 161 -10.66 -20.26 1.54
C LEU A 161 -11.65 -19.68 2.57
N PRO A 162 -12.22 -20.50 3.47
CA PRO A 162 -13.33 -20.09 4.32
C PRO A 162 -12.88 -19.13 5.44
N GLY A 163 -13.71 -18.14 5.74
CA GLY A 163 -13.44 -17.21 6.84
C GLY A 163 -13.62 -17.83 8.24
N THR A 164 -12.87 -17.34 9.22
CA THR A 164 -12.93 -17.81 10.62
C THR A 164 -13.72 -16.89 11.55
N ASP A 165 -13.90 -15.61 11.20
CA ASP A 165 -14.60 -14.61 12.02
C ASP A 165 -16.10 -14.95 12.11
N PRO A 166 -16.67 -15.15 13.33
CA PRO A 166 -18.07 -15.56 13.49
C PRO A 166 -19.12 -14.58 12.95
N ILE A 167 -18.74 -13.34 12.63
CA ILE A 167 -19.60 -12.31 12.05
C ILE A 167 -19.29 -12.13 10.56
N LEU A 168 -18.01 -12.10 10.19
CA LEU A 168 -17.58 -11.72 8.84
C LEU A 168 -17.43 -12.88 7.86
N ARG A 169 -17.21 -14.12 8.30
CA ARG A 169 -16.90 -15.26 7.41
C ARG A 169 -17.93 -15.54 6.30
N ASP A 170 -19.20 -15.22 6.56
CA ASP A 170 -20.29 -15.44 5.60
C ASP A 170 -20.28 -14.36 4.51
N GLU A 171 -19.61 -13.21 4.73
CA GLU A 171 -19.24 -12.24 3.70
C GLU A 171 -18.00 -12.71 2.93
N TYR A 172 -17.89 -12.36 1.65
CA TYR A 172 -16.72 -12.70 0.86
C TYR A 172 -16.21 -11.59 -0.06
N ILE A 173 -14.90 -11.65 -0.32
CA ILE A 173 -14.25 -10.97 -1.44
C ILE A 173 -14.00 -11.99 -2.55
N LEU A 174 -14.08 -11.54 -3.81
CA LEU A 174 -13.74 -12.34 -4.97
C LEU A 174 -12.43 -11.83 -5.58
N ILE A 175 -11.49 -12.73 -5.82
CA ILE A 175 -10.24 -12.47 -6.54
C ILE A 175 -10.30 -13.22 -7.88
N GLY A 176 -10.16 -12.52 -8.99
CA GLY A 176 -10.37 -13.03 -10.34
C GLY A 176 -9.16 -12.90 -11.26
N ALA A 177 -9.02 -13.83 -12.20
CA ALA A 177 -8.22 -13.73 -13.41
C ALA A 177 -8.88 -14.59 -14.51
N HIS A 178 -8.80 -14.24 -15.79
CA HIS A 178 -9.26 -15.17 -16.84
C HIS A 178 -8.12 -16.12 -17.24
N TYR A 179 -8.48 -17.32 -17.68
CA TYR A 179 -7.52 -18.32 -18.13
C TYR A 179 -7.62 -18.66 -19.62
N ASP A 180 -8.66 -18.20 -20.33
CA ASP A 180 -8.71 -18.28 -21.79
C ASP A 180 -7.88 -17.16 -22.45
N HIS A 181 -7.60 -17.35 -23.75
CA HIS A 181 -7.02 -16.34 -24.64
C HIS A 181 -7.57 -16.58 -26.07
N VAL A 182 -7.12 -15.82 -27.09
CA VAL A 182 -7.68 -15.84 -28.45
C VAL A 182 -7.43 -17.10 -29.31
N GLY A 183 -6.77 -18.13 -28.79
CA GLY A 183 -6.55 -19.40 -29.51
C GLY A 183 -5.57 -19.27 -30.68
N TYR A 184 -6.03 -19.65 -31.87
CA TYR A 184 -5.29 -19.41 -33.13
C TYR A 184 -5.43 -17.96 -33.67
N GLY A 185 -6.21 -17.12 -32.97
CA GLY A 185 -6.57 -15.78 -33.41
C GLY A 185 -7.43 -15.75 -34.68
N THR A 186 -8.11 -14.63 -34.90
CA THR A 186 -8.92 -14.40 -36.11
C THR A 186 -8.72 -12.98 -36.64
N ARG A 187 -9.25 -12.70 -37.84
CA ARG A 187 -9.31 -11.33 -38.40
C ARG A 187 -10.11 -10.31 -37.55
N ARG A 188 -10.64 -10.70 -36.39
CA ARG A 188 -11.39 -9.82 -35.45
C ARG A 188 -10.67 -9.59 -34.12
N ASN A 189 -9.87 -10.56 -33.67
CA ASN A 189 -9.24 -10.57 -32.34
C ASN A 189 -7.74 -10.95 -32.37
N SER A 190 -7.11 -10.96 -33.54
CA SER A 190 -5.65 -10.93 -33.67
C SER A 190 -5.23 -9.57 -34.20
N PHE A 191 -4.28 -8.93 -33.53
CA PHE A 191 -3.59 -7.74 -34.04
C PHE A 191 -2.32 -8.11 -34.82
N GLY A 192 -1.88 -9.38 -34.76
CA GLY A 192 -0.79 -9.96 -35.52
C GLY A 192 -1.25 -10.82 -36.70
N PRO A 193 -0.47 -11.83 -37.12
CA PRO A 193 -0.91 -12.85 -38.04
C PRO A 193 -1.84 -13.86 -37.34
N TRP A 194 -3.04 -14.05 -37.87
CA TRP A 194 -4.01 -15.05 -37.41
C TRP A 194 -3.81 -16.41 -38.10
N GLY A 195 -4.30 -17.49 -37.48
CA GLY A 195 -4.02 -18.87 -37.88
C GLY A 195 -2.75 -19.48 -37.27
N TYR A 196 -2.10 -18.74 -36.37
CA TYR A 196 -0.96 -19.16 -35.55
C TYR A 196 -1.41 -19.19 -34.10
N ILE A 197 -0.81 -20.05 -33.27
CA ILE A 197 -1.14 -20.07 -31.83
C ILE A 197 -0.79 -18.70 -31.23
N HIS A 198 -1.69 -18.15 -30.42
CA HIS A 198 -1.44 -16.98 -29.59
C HIS A 198 -1.29 -17.51 -28.17
N ASN A 199 -0.08 -17.49 -27.61
CA ASN A 199 0.18 -18.18 -26.35
C ASN A 199 -0.26 -17.38 -25.11
N GLY A 200 -0.51 -16.07 -25.24
CA GLY A 200 -1.15 -15.28 -24.19
C GLY A 200 -0.40 -15.34 -22.86
N ALA A 201 0.92 -15.14 -22.93
CA ALA A 201 1.80 -15.27 -21.78
C ALA A 201 1.62 -14.13 -20.77
N ASP A 202 1.45 -12.89 -21.21
CA ASP A 202 0.99 -11.82 -20.32
C ASP A 202 -0.53 -11.83 -20.21
N ASP A 203 -1.23 -12.19 -21.30
CA ASP A 203 -2.67 -12.11 -21.49
C ASP A 203 -3.36 -13.49 -21.53
N ASN A 204 -3.82 -14.07 -20.42
CA ASN A 204 -3.61 -13.67 -19.02
C ASN A 204 -2.96 -14.81 -18.21
N ALA A 205 -2.02 -15.53 -18.82
CA ALA A 205 -1.25 -16.56 -18.10
C ALA A 205 -0.44 -15.96 -16.93
N SER A 206 -0.02 -14.69 -17.02
CA SER A 206 0.68 -13.98 -15.94
C SER A 206 -0.22 -13.74 -14.71
N GLY A 207 -1.48 -13.34 -14.90
CA GLY A 207 -2.42 -13.11 -13.79
C GLY A 207 -2.91 -14.42 -13.17
N VAL A 208 -3.09 -15.47 -13.97
CA VAL A 208 -3.34 -16.83 -13.45
C VAL A 208 -2.15 -17.32 -12.64
N ALA A 209 -0.91 -17.18 -13.13
CA ALA A 209 0.30 -17.56 -12.40
C ALA A 209 0.45 -16.79 -11.08
N ALA A 210 0.22 -15.47 -11.09
CA ALA A 210 0.22 -14.64 -9.89
C ALA A 210 -0.84 -15.07 -8.87
N LEU A 211 -2.05 -15.41 -9.33
CA LEU A 211 -3.15 -15.83 -8.47
C LEU A 211 -2.96 -17.25 -7.90
N LEU A 212 -2.32 -18.16 -8.65
CA LEU A 212 -1.94 -19.49 -8.17
C LEU A 212 -0.87 -19.41 -7.06
N GLU A 213 0.15 -18.57 -7.23
CA GLU A 213 1.16 -18.33 -6.20
C GLU A 213 0.60 -17.63 -4.96
N VAL A 214 -0.38 -16.73 -5.11
CA VAL A 214 -1.10 -16.16 -3.96
C VAL A 214 -1.92 -17.24 -3.25
N VAL A 215 -2.61 -18.14 -3.97
CA VAL A 215 -3.34 -19.27 -3.37
C VAL A 215 -2.39 -20.17 -2.60
N ASP A 216 -1.30 -20.62 -3.22
CA ASP A 216 -0.27 -21.44 -2.57
C ASP A 216 0.24 -20.73 -1.32
N ALA A 217 0.76 -19.51 -1.43
CA ALA A 217 1.39 -18.81 -0.32
C ALA A 217 0.46 -18.60 0.88
N LEU A 218 -0.83 -18.37 0.65
CA LEU A 218 -1.85 -18.28 1.72
C LEU A 218 -2.09 -19.64 2.41
N THR A 219 -2.20 -20.73 1.64
CA THR A 219 -2.45 -22.08 2.20
C THR A 219 -1.21 -22.74 2.81
N ARG A 220 -0.04 -22.59 2.17
CA ARG A 220 1.30 -23.05 2.59
C ARG A 220 1.75 -22.38 3.89
N THR A 221 1.16 -21.24 4.25
CA THR A 221 1.39 -20.52 5.52
C THR A 221 0.19 -20.53 6.47
N GLU A 222 -0.77 -21.43 6.25
CA GLU A 222 -1.93 -21.69 7.14
C GLU A 222 -2.75 -20.41 7.49
N TYR A 223 -2.95 -19.51 6.52
CA TYR A 223 -3.68 -18.27 6.75
C TYR A 223 -5.18 -18.48 7.02
N GLU A 224 -5.64 -17.99 8.16
CA GLU A 224 -7.04 -17.96 8.59
C GLU A 224 -7.66 -16.57 8.36
N PRO A 225 -8.23 -16.25 7.18
CA PRO A 225 -8.85 -14.95 6.93
C PRO A 225 -10.12 -14.77 7.75
N ARG A 226 -10.48 -13.51 8.06
CA ARG A 226 -11.76 -13.21 8.74
C ARG A 226 -12.96 -13.41 7.82
N ARG A 227 -12.92 -12.88 6.60
CA ARG A 227 -13.91 -13.14 5.54
C ARG A 227 -13.54 -14.36 4.72
N THR A 228 -14.53 -14.97 4.06
CA THR A 228 -14.23 -15.96 3.02
C THR A 228 -13.57 -15.28 1.82
N ILE A 229 -12.52 -15.89 1.27
CA ILE A 229 -11.89 -15.47 0.01
C ILE A 229 -12.33 -16.44 -1.08
N VAL A 230 -12.89 -15.92 -2.17
CA VAL A 230 -13.29 -16.71 -3.34
C VAL A 230 -12.30 -16.45 -4.47
N PHE A 231 -11.60 -17.48 -4.91
CA PHE A 231 -10.72 -17.45 -6.06
C PHE A 231 -11.50 -17.91 -7.30
N ALA A 232 -11.53 -17.08 -8.34
CA ALA A 232 -12.26 -17.35 -9.57
C ALA A 232 -11.34 -17.27 -10.79
N PHE A 233 -11.37 -18.30 -11.63
CA PHE A 233 -10.67 -18.34 -12.90
C PHE A 233 -11.72 -18.38 -14.02
N TRP A 234 -11.77 -17.30 -14.81
CA TRP A 234 -12.82 -17.06 -15.81
C TRP A 234 -12.49 -17.67 -17.18
N ASP A 235 -13.52 -18.05 -17.91
CA ASP A 235 -13.48 -18.61 -19.26
C ASP A 235 -14.36 -17.74 -20.18
N GLY A 236 -13.89 -17.41 -21.38
CA GLY A 236 -14.60 -16.57 -22.33
C GLY A 236 -14.54 -15.08 -22.02
N GLU A 237 -13.49 -14.58 -21.34
CA GLU A 237 -13.24 -13.13 -21.23
C GLU A 237 -13.18 -12.53 -22.65
N GLU A 238 -12.33 -13.12 -23.48
CA GLU A 238 -11.98 -12.77 -24.86
C GLU A 238 -13.15 -12.75 -25.86
N LYS A 239 -14.28 -13.28 -25.40
CA LYS A 239 -15.53 -13.41 -26.14
C LYS A 239 -16.64 -12.53 -25.57
N GLY A 240 -16.29 -11.60 -24.68
CA GLY A 240 -17.14 -10.53 -24.15
C GLY A 240 -17.44 -10.59 -22.65
N LEU A 241 -16.49 -11.00 -21.81
CA LEU A 241 -16.63 -11.25 -20.37
C LEU A 241 -17.63 -12.39 -20.04
N LEU A 242 -17.67 -13.43 -20.87
CA LEU A 242 -18.73 -14.46 -20.81
C LEU A 242 -18.74 -15.21 -19.47
N GLY A 243 -17.56 -15.54 -18.94
CA GLY A 243 -17.40 -16.26 -17.68
C GLY A 243 -17.94 -15.48 -16.49
N SER A 244 -17.42 -14.27 -16.24
CA SER A 244 -17.92 -13.43 -15.15
C SER A 244 -19.39 -13.05 -15.35
N LYS A 245 -19.84 -12.73 -16.57
CA LYS A 245 -21.26 -12.40 -16.85
C LYS A 245 -22.18 -13.61 -16.62
N HIS A 246 -21.72 -14.83 -16.92
CA HIS A 246 -22.45 -16.04 -16.55
C HIS A 246 -22.53 -16.20 -15.03
N TRP A 247 -21.43 -16.00 -14.29
CA TRP A 247 -21.46 -16.11 -12.83
C TRP A 247 -22.35 -15.05 -12.18
N VAL A 248 -22.26 -13.77 -12.57
CA VAL A 248 -23.13 -12.72 -12.03
C VAL A 248 -24.60 -12.95 -12.41
N GLY A 249 -24.89 -13.52 -13.58
CA GLY A 249 -26.24 -13.91 -14.00
C GLY A 249 -26.77 -15.21 -13.38
N SER A 250 -25.92 -16.03 -12.76
CA SER A 250 -26.27 -17.33 -12.14
C SER A 250 -25.24 -17.73 -11.06
N PRO A 251 -25.16 -16.99 -9.94
CA PRO A 251 -24.06 -17.10 -8.99
C PRO A 251 -24.16 -18.39 -8.16
N THR A 252 -23.00 -19.01 -7.95
CA THR A 252 -22.85 -20.26 -7.18
C THR A 252 -22.82 -20.06 -5.67
N LEU A 253 -22.66 -18.81 -5.23
CA LEU A 253 -22.65 -18.37 -3.83
C LEU A 253 -23.69 -17.24 -3.63
N PRO A 254 -24.12 -16.95 -2.39
CA PRO A 254 -25.14 -15.92 -2.14
C PRO A 254 -24.67 -14.53 -2.56
N PHE A 255 -25.24 -13.98 -3.64
CA PHE A 255 -24.71 -12.77 -4.29
C PHE A 255 -24.63 -11.54 -3.37
N GLN A 256 -25.58 -11.36 -2.45
CA GLN A 256 -25.58 -10.25 -1.48
C GLN A 256 -24.46 -10.33 -0.41
N ASN A 257 -23.74 -11.46 -0.36
CA ASN A 257 -22.60 -11.66 0.53
C ASN A 257 -21.26 -11.29 -0.16
N LEU A 258 -21.22 -11.17 -1.49
CA LEU A 258 -20.08 -10.58 -2.21
C LEU A 258 -19.96 -9.09 -1.86
N LYS A 259 -18.82 -8.68 -1.31
CA LYS A 259 -18.58 -7.28 -0.90
C LYS A 259 -17.66 -6.52 -1.83
N LEU A 260 -16.76 -7.21 -2.51
CA LEU A 260 -15.75 -6.61 -3.38
C LEU A 260 -15.22 -7.64 -4.38
N ALA A 261 -14.93 -7.20 -5.60
CA ALA A 261 -14.19 -7.97 -6.61
C ALA A 261 -12.85 -7.30 -6.95
N LEU A 262 -11.78 -8.08 -7.02
CA LEU A 262 -10.45 -7.66 -7.48
C LEU A 262 -10.03 -8.54 -8.66
N ASN A 263 -9.85 -7.94 -9.84
CA ASN A 263 -9.34 -8.66 -11.02
C ASN A 263 -7.82 -8.50 -11.14
N ILE A 264 -7.14 -9.51 -11.65
CA ILE A 264 -5.70 -9.55 -11.90
C ILE A 264 -5.51 -9.84 -13.38
N ASP A 265 -4.84 -8.94 -14.09
CA ASP A 265 -4.80 -8.97 -15.54
C ASP A 265 -3.53 -8.33 -16.11
N MET A 266 -2.85 -9.01 -17.03
CA MET A 266 -1.61 -8.56 -17.68
C MET A 266 -0.59 -7.98 -16.67
N VAL A 267 -0.08 -8.84 -15.77
CA VAL A 267 0.84 -8.49 -14.67
C VAL A 267 2.30 -8.87 -14.92
N GLY A 268 2.60 -9.42 -16.09
CA GLY A 268 3.91 -9.90 -16.52
C GLY A 268 4.76 -8.92 -17.32
N ARG A 269 4.27 -7.71 -17.64
CA ARG A 269 5.02 -6.72 -18.43
C ARG A 269 5.38 -5.46 -17.63
N LEU A 270 5.53 -5.58 -16.30
CA LEU A 270 5.95 -4.50 -15.37
C LEU A 270 7.13 -3.68 -15.89
N ARG A 271 6.90 -2.38 -16.11
CA ARG A 271 7.87 -1.37 -16.58
C ARG A 271 7.95 -0.23 -15.57
N GLU A 272 9.15 0.31 -15.34
CA GLU A 272 9.40 1.48 -14.46
C GLU A 272 8.77 1.37 -13.05
N GLY A 273 8.54 0.15 -12.56
CA GLY A 273 7.89 -0.11 -11.27
C GLY A 273 6.38 0.19 -11.21
N ARG A 274 5.76 0.57 -12.33
CA ARG A 274 4.36 1.03 -12.37
C ARG A 274 3.38 -0.14 -12.27
N ILE A 275 2.75 -0.30 -11.12
CA ILE A 275 1.59 -1.19 -10.93
C ILE A 275 0.35 -0.32 -11.08
N GLU A 276 -0.47 -0.55 -12.10
CA GLU A 276 -1.73 0.16 -12.30
C GLU A 276 -2.84 -0.47 -11.44
N VAL A 277 -3.57 0.36 -10.70
CA VAL A 277 -4.64 -0.09 -9.78
C VAL A 277 -5.92 0.66 -10.09
N GLY A 278 -6.68 0.14 -11.05
CA GLY A 278 -7.94 0.72 -11.50
C GLY A 278 -9.09 0.46 -10.53
N GLY A 279 -10.16 1.25 -10.66
CA GLY A 279 -11.44 0.98 -9.97
C GLY A 279 -11.49 1.37 -8.49
N THR A 280 -10.42 1.91 -7.90
CA THR A 280 -10.36 2.40 -6.49
C THR A 280 -11.29 3.57 -6.16
N ARG A 281 -12.22 3.92 -7.06
CA ARG A 281 -13.29 4.91 -6.86
C ARG A 281 -14.69 4.27 -6.85
N SER A 282 -14.81 2.98 -7.17
CA SER A 282 -16.06 2.20 -7.19
C SER A 282 -16.63 1.95 -5.79
N GLY A 283 -15.82 2.07 -4.75
CA GLY A 283 -16.19 2.14 -3.34
C GLY A 283 -15.39 3.25 -2.65
N LYS A 284 -15.78 3.63 -1.43
CA LYS A 284 -15.07 4.67 -0.67
C LYS A 284 -13.91 4.10 0.15
N GLY A 285 -12.75 4.75 0.15
CA GLY A 285 -11.58 4.29 0.94
C GLY A 285 -10.79 3.15 0.29
N LEU A 286 -11.10 2.78 -0.96
CA LEU A 286 -10.43 1.69 -1.67
C LEU A 286 -8.97 2.04 -2.00
N ARG A 287 -8.65 3.30 -2.29
CA ARG A 287 -7.25 3.71 -2.50
C ARG A 287 -6.45 3.50 -1.20
N CYS A 288 -7.03 3.88 -0.05
CA CYS A 288 -6.41 3.64 1.25
C CYS A 288 -6.19 2.14 1.51
N LEU A 289 -7.22 1.30 1.27
CA LEU A 289 -7.13 -0.17 1.42
C LEU A 289 -6.10 -0.80 0.48
N MET A 290 -5.89 -0.26 -0.72
CA MET A 290 -4.87 -0.73 -1.68
C MET A 290 -3.48 -0.09 -1.47
N SER A 291 -3.31 0.84 -0.52
CA SER A 291 -2.00 1.48 -0.26
C SER A 291 -1.20 0.73 0.81
N SER A 292 0.09 0.48 0.55
CA SER A 292 0.98 -0.38 1.37
C SER A 292 2.16 0.41 1.93
N SER A 293 2.58 0.08 3.16
CA SER A 293 3.85 0.54 3.76
C SER A 293 5.02 -0.44 3.53
N ARG A 294 4.77 -1.51 2.76
CA ARG A 294 5.70 -2.60 2.42
C ARG A 294 5.91 -2.74 0.90
N MET A 295 5.63 -1.68 0.14
CA MET A 295 6.00 -1.56 -1.27
C MET A 295 7.51 -1.77 -1.44
N VAL A 296 7.93 -2.39 -2.54
CA VAL A 296 9.37 -2.47 -2.89
C VAL A 296 9.80 -1.11 -3.43
N ASP A 297 10.97 -0.58 -3.04
CA ASP A 297 11.43 0.76 -3.41
C ASP A 297 11.44 1.04 -4.93
N SER A 298 11.59 -0.02 -5.75
CA SER A 298 11.52 0.02 -7.20
C SER A 298 10.10 -0.01 -7.78
N THR A 299 9.05 0.08 -6.97
CA THR A 299 7.64 -0.06 -7.37
C THR A 299 6.73 1.05 -6.82
N TRP A 300 5.66 1.37 -7.55
CA TRP A 300 4.69 2.41 -7.18
C TRP A 300 3.33 2.14 -7.82
N LEU A 301 2.26 2.57 -7.15
CA LEU A 301 0.88 2.38 -7.60
C LEU A 301 0.38 3.58 -8.41
N ASP A 302 -0.11 3.32 -9.62
CA ASP A 302 -0.85 4.28 -10.44
C ASP A 302 -2.36 4.07 -10.31
N PHE A 303 -2.97 4.85 -9.42
CA PHE A 303 -4.40 4.85 -9.19
C PHE A 303 -5.11 5.67 -10.28
N THR A 304 -5.28 5.05 -11.44
CA THR A 304 -5.97 5.62 -12.60
C THR A 304 -7.45 5.89 -12.33
N TRP A 305 -7.98 6.99 -12.87
CA TRP A 305 -9.42 7.26 -12.95
C TRP A 305 -10.02 6.83 -14.30
N GLU A 306 -9.25 6.14 -15.13
CA GLU A 306 -9.80 5.41 -16.27
C GLU A 306 -10.36 4.07 -15.78
N PHE A 307 -11.58 3.73 -16.21
CA PHE A 307 -12.24 2.48 -15.89
C PHE A 307 -13.20 2.13 -17.03
N LYS A 308 -13.01 0.97 -17.65
CA LYS A 308 -13.62 0.58 -18.94
C LYS A 308 -14.15 -0.85 -18.89
N GLU A 309 -15.04 -1.17 -19.82
CA GLU A 309 -15.35 -2.55 -20.21
C GLU A 309 -14.18 -3.09 -21.04
N ASN A 310 -13.17 -3.67 -20.37
CA ASN A 310 -11.97 -4.22 -21.00
C ASN A 310 -11.35 -5.40 -20.24
N SER A 311 -12.00 -5.88 -19.18
CA SER A 311 -11.69 -7.11 -18.43
C SER A 311 -12.81 -7.37 -17.41
N ASP A 312 -12.78 -8.53 -16.73
CA ASP A 312 -13.87 -9.05 -15.89
C ASP A 312 -14.26 -8.16 -14.69
N HIS A 313 -13.42 -7.20 -14.27
CA HIS A 313 -13.77 -6.20 -13.25
C HIS A 313 -15.06 -5.43 -13.61
N TRP A 314 -15.33 -5.24 -14.90
CA TRP A 314 -16.46 -4.44 -15.37
C TRP A 314 -17.80 -5.10 -15.08
N THR A 315 -17.87 -6.43 -15.18
CA THR A 315 -19.11 -7.18 -14.88
C THR A 315 -19.59 -6.96 -13.45
N PHE A 316 -18.65 -6.89 -12.49
CA PHE A 316 -18.96 -6.59 -11.09
C PHE A 316 -19.34 -5.12 -10.88
N TYR A 317 -18.71 -4.21 -11.64
CA TYR A 317 -19.04 -2.78 -11.65
C TYR A 317 -20.48 -2.50 -12.11
N GLU A 318 -20.92 -3.12 -13.21
CA GLU A 318 -22.31 -3.00 -13.70
C GLU A 318 -23.33 -3.58 -12.71
N ALA A 319 -22.96 -4.68 -12.04
CA ALA A 319 -23.72 -5.28 -10.96
C ALA A 319 -23.77 -4.44 -9.67
N LYS A 320 -23.06 -3.31 -9.61
CA LYS A 320 -22.92 -2.40 -8.46
C LYS A 320 -22.26 -3.06 -7.25
N ILE A 321 -21.27 -3.90 -7.52
CA ILE A 321 -20.28 -4.38 -6.54
C ILE A 321 -19.04 -3.50 -6.66
N PRO A 322 -18.40 -3.06 -5.55
CA PRO A 322 -17.08 -2.42 -5.60
C PRO A 322 -16.08 -3.34 -6.33
N SER A 323 -15.47 -2.82 -7.38
CA SER A 323 -14.61 -3.58 -8.29
C SER A 323 -13.31 -2.84 -8.54
N MET A 324 -12.20 -3.55 -8.55
CA MET A 324 -10.87 -3.04 -8.87
C MET A 324 -10.15 -3.99 -9.83
N TYR A 325 -9.09 -3.50 -10.49
CA TYR A 325 -8.14 -4.35 -11.20
C TYR A 325 -6.69 -4.02 -10.80
N VAL A 326 -5.78 -4.98 -10.97
CA VAL A 326 -4.32 -4.80 -10.90
C VAL A 326 -3.72 -5.24 -12.23
N HIS A 327 -2.92 -4.36 -12.83
CA HIS A 327 -2.44 -4.44 -14.20
C HIS A 327 -1.05 -3.80 -14.34
N THR A 328 -0.21 -4.25 -15.29
CA THR A 328 1.14 -3.66 -15.49
C THR A 328 1.31 -2.77 -16.73
N GLY A 329 0.30 -2.70 -17.60
CA GLY A 329 0.25 -1.80 -18.75
C GLY A 329 0.38 -2.54 -20.09
N VAL A 330 -0.46 -2.14 -21.05
CA VAL A 330 -0.50 -2.74 -22.39
C VAL A 330 0.84 -2.67 -23.12
N HIS A 331 1.08 -3.65 -24.00
CA HIS A 331 2.29 -3.79 -24.82
C HIS A 331 1.94 -4.13 -26.26
N ASP A 332 2.90 -3.95 -27.17
CA ASP A 332 2.67 -4.08 -28.61
C ASP A 332 2.23 -5.50 -29.04
N ASP A 333 2.61 -6.53 -28.28
CA ASP A 333 2.31 -7.95 -28.54
C ASP A 333 0.91 -8.41 -28.11
N TYR A 334 0.14 -7.57 -27.43
CA TYR A 334 -1.24 -7.88 -27.04
C TYR A 334 -2.05 -8.38 -28.25
N HIS A 335 -2.73 -9.53 -28.09
CA HIS A 335 -3.43 -10.26 -29.14
C HIS A 335 -2.54 -10.61 -30.37
N ARG A 336 -1.31 -11.09 -30.13
CA ARG A 336 -0.41 -11.65 -31.15
C ARG A 336 0.18 -13.01 -30.74
N PRO A 337 0.70 -13.79 -31.71
CA PRO A 337 1.61 -14.91 -31.45
C PRO A 337 2.96 -14.54 -30.81
N SER A 338 3.21 -13.26 -30.49
CA SER A 338 4.42 -12.81 -29.80
C SER A 338 4.21 -12.46 -28.33
N ASP A 339 2.99 -12.61 -27.80
CA ASP A 339 2.78 -12.64 -26.35
C ASP A 339 3.10 -14.03 -25.80
N ASP A 340 4.40 -14.30 -25.64
CA ASP A 340 4.98 -15.59 -25.28
C ASP A 340 5.97 -15.46 -24.10
N VAL A 341 6.37 -16.57 -23.48
CA VAL A 341 6.95 -16.59 -22.13
C VAL A 341 8.31 -15.90 -22.03
N GLU A 342 9.12 -15.87 -23.10
CA GLU A 342 10.40 -15.14 -23.12
C GLU A 342 10.24 -13.61 -23.01
N ASN A 343 9.02 -13.10 -23.19
CA ASN A 343 8.69 -11.69 -23.04
C ASN A 343 8.31 -11.29 -21.59
N LEU A 344 8.16 -12.23 -20.67
CA LEU A 344 7.69 -11.94 -19.30
C LEU A 344 8.79 -11.40 -18.38
N ASN A 345 8.47 -10.32 -17.67
CA ASN A 345 9.21 -9.84 -16.52
C ASN A 345 8.78 -10.64 -15.27
N ILE A 346 9.34 -11.83 -15.08
CA ILE A 346 9.01 -12.75 -13.97
C ILE A 346 9.27 -12.10 -12.59
N ASP A 347 10.36 -11.33 -12.44
CA ASP A 347 10.60 -10.55 -11.20
C ASP A 347 9.49 -9.50 -10.97
N GLY A 348 8.95 -8.93 -12.05
CA GLY A 348 7.78 -8.06 -12.02
C GLY A 348 6.53 -8.78 -11.52
N ILE A 349 6.22 -9.98 -12.04
CA ILE A 349 5.08 -10.78 -11.55
C ILE A 349 5.26 -11.08 -10.06
N ARG A 350 6.47 -11.43 -9.60
CA ARG A 350 6.76 -11.67 -8.19
C ARG A 350 6.53 -10.42 -7.33
N MET A 351 6.97 -9.24 -7.78
CA MET A 351 6.70 -7.97 -7.08
C MET A 351 5.19 -7.68 -6.99
N VAL A 352 4.44 -7.90 -8.07
CA VAL A 352 2.98 -7.73 -8.09
C VAL A 352 2.29 -8.74 -7.18
N SER A 353 2.71 -10.00 -7.19
CA SER A 353 2.15 -11.09 -6.34
C SER A 353 2.42 -10.85 -4.85
N GLN A 354 3.63 -10.39 -4.49
CA GLN A 354 3.99 -10.00 -3.12
C GLN A 354 3.21 -8.76 -2.62
N TYR A 355 2.74 -7.90 -3.52
CA TYR A 355 1.82 -6.81 -3.21
C TYR A 355 0.37 -7.31 -3.11
N LEU A 356 -0.08 -8.15 -4.05
CA LEU A 356 -1.41 -8.74 -4.07
C LEU A 356 -1.72 -9.52 -2.79
N ILE A 357 -0.82 -10.40 -2.32
CA ILE A 357 -1.05 -11.18 -1.10
C ILE A 357 -1.28 -10.28 0.13
N GLU A 358 -0.47 -9.24 0.30
CA GLU A 358 -0.63 -8.26 1.38
C GLU A 358 -2.00 -7.55 1.31
N ARG A 359 -2.42 -7.15 0.11
CA ARG A 359 -3.69 -6.43 -0.09
C ARG A 359 -4.91 -7.33 0.04
N ILE A 360 -4.82 -8.58 -0.42
CA ILE A 360 -5.90 -9.58 -0.31
C ILE A 360 -6.17 -9.90 1.16
N CYS A 361 -5.12 -10.09 1.97
CA CYS A 361 -5.27 -10.25 3.42
C CYS A 361 -5.88 -8.99 4.06
N GLY A 362 -5.36 -7.80 3.72
CA GLY A 362 -5.89 -6.53 4.21
C GLY A 362 -7.37 -6.30 3.87
N LEU A 363 -7.85 -6.79 2.73
CA LEU A 363 -9.26 -6.74 2.33
C LEU A 363 -10.11 -7.81 3.03
N ALA A 364 -9.59 -9.02 3.25
CA ALA A 364 -10.29 -10.06 3.97
C ALA A 364 -10.49 -9.68 5.45
N ASP A 365 -9.46 -9.12 6.07
CA ASP A 365 -9.39 -8.84 7.52
C ASP A 365 -9.84 -7.44 7.95
N ALA A 366 -10.10 -6.53 7.00
CA ALA A 366 -10.65 -5.21 7.29
C ALA A 366 -11.96 -5.31 8.12
N ASP A 367 -12.15 -4.45 9.12
CA ASP A 367 -13.41 -4.49 9.90
C ASP A 367 -14.64 -4.19 9.03
N GLN A 368 -14.49 -3.35 8.02
CA GLN A 368 -15.55 -3.01 7.05
C GLN A 368 -14.98 -2.91 5.64
N LEU A 369 -15.73 -3.43 4.66
CA LEU A 369 -15.52 -3.17 3.25
C LEU A 369 -16.55 -2.14 2.75
N PRO A 370 -16.18 -1.28 1.79
CA PRO A 370 -17.07 -0.20 1.36
C PRO A 370 -18.23 -0.68 0.50
N VAL A 371 -19.30 0.10 0.48
CA VAL A 371 -20.42 -0.08 -0.48
C VAL A 371 -20.15 0.64 -1.79
N PHE A 372 -20.82 0.21 -2.86
CA PHE A 372 -20.66 0.77 -4.20
C PHE A 372 -21.04 2.26 -4.28
N ARG A 373 -20.10 3.07 -4.80
CA ARG A 373 -20.20 4.51 -4.98
C ARG A 373 -20.70 4.81 -6.38
N LYS A 374 -22.01 5.07 -6.51
CA LYS A 374 -22.70 5.34 -7.79
C LYS A 374 -22.10 6.52 -8.57
N GLU A 375 -21.45 7.45 -7.87
CA GLU A 375 -20.77 8.61 -8.43
C GLU A 375 -19.53 8.22 -9.27
N ALA A 376 -19.03 6.99 -9.15
CA ALA A 376 -17.92 6.47 -9.95
C ALA A 376 -18.20 6.50 -11.46
N HIS A 377 -19.47 6.35 -11.89
CA HIS A 377 -19.85 6.46 -13.31
C HIS A 377 -19.59 7.85 -13.93
N PHE A 378 -19.26 8.86 -13.11
CA PHE A 378 -18.94 10.21 -13.56
C PHE A 378 -17.46 10.58 -13.37
N ASP A 379 -16.67 9.77 -12.65
CA ASP A 379 -15.23 9.98 -12.54
C ASP A 379 -14.54 9.67 -13.88
N THR A 380 -13.58 10.51 -14.25
CA THR A 380 -12.85 10.41 -15.53
C THR A 380 -11.43 10.97 -15.37
N PRO A 381 -10.47 10.60 -16.24
CA PRO A 381 -9.13 11.20 -16.24
C PRO A 381 -9.14 12.74 -16.37
N GLN A 382 -10.13 13.31 -17.09
CA GLN A 382 -10.28 14.76 -17.23
C GLN A 382 -10.78 15.43 -15.93
N LEU A 383 -11.53 14.71 -15.08
CA LEU A 383 -11.83 15.15 -13.71
C LEU A 383 -10.63 14.95 -12.78
N GLN A 384 -9.86 13.86 -12.92
CA GLN A 384 -8.62 13.67 -12.14
C GLN A 384 -7.65 14.83 -12.35
N ILE A 385 -7.34 15.15 -13.62
CA ILE A 385 -6.45 16.26 -14.00
C ILE A 385 -6.97 17.61 -13.46
N ARG A 386 -8.30 17.79 -13.39
CA ARG A 386 -8.93 19.01 -12.86
C ARG A 386 -8.86 19.08 -11.33
N GLN A 387 -9.14 17.99 -10.64
CA GLN A 387 -9.16 17.90 -9.18
C GLN A 387 -7.75 17.92 -8.59
N GLU A 388 -6.80 17.16 -9.16
CA GLU A 388 -5.40 17.12 -8.72
C GLU A 388 -4.58 18.34 -9.17
N ARG A 389 -5.15 19.27 -9.95
CA ARG A 389 -4.46 20.47 -10.43
C ARG A 389 -3.92 21.30 -9.25
N PRO A 390 -2.60 21.54 -9.14
CA PRO A 390 -2.04 22.34 -8.07
C PRO A 390 -2.65 23.74 -7.99
N LEU A 391 -2.79 24.27 -6.77
CA LEU A 391 -3.08 25.69 -6.55
C LEU A 391 -1.89 26.54 -7.01
N PRO A 392 -2.11 27.78 -7.48
CA PRO A 392 -1.02 28.67 -7.83
C PRO A 392 -0.08 28.92 -6.63
N PRO A 393 1.21 29.16 -6.88
CA PRO A 393 2.14 29.63 -5.87
C PRO A 393 1.61 30.87 -5.14
N LEU A 394 1.94 31.00 -3.86
CA LEU A 394 1.65 32.21 -3.10
C LEU A 394 2.58 33.35 -3.53
N ALA A 395 2.13 34.59 -3.39
CA ALA A 395 2.98 35.75 -3.60
C ALA A 395 4.12 35.79 -2.58
N SER A 396 5.33 36.17 -3.03
CA SER A 396 6.50 36.30 -2.16
C SER A 396 6.29 37.40 -1.11
N ARG A 397 6.33 37.04 0.18
CA ARG A 397 6.19 37.99 1.30
C ARG A 397 7.27 39.08 1.32
N LEU A 398 8.42 38.80 0.69
CA LEU A 398 9.58 39.69 0.58
C LEU A 398 9.45 40.76 -0.51
N GLY A 399 8.67 40.50 -1.57
CA GLY A 399 8.58 41.38 -2.75
C GLY A 399 9.83 41.43 -3.65
N PHE A 400 10.84 40.60 -3.40
CA PHE A 400 12.03 40.46 -4.25
C PHE A 400 12.38 38.98 -4.55
N GLU A 401 13.20 38.79 -5.57
CA GLU A 401 13.84 37.52 -5.96
C GLU A 401 15.32 37.56 -5.58
N TRP A 402 15.87 36.43 -5.17
CA TRP A 402 17.26 36.31 -4.74
C TRP A 402 18.02 35.21 -5.50
N GLU A 403 19.33 35.15 -5.25
CA GLU A 403 20.23 34.09 -5.67
C GLU A 403 21.19 33.74 -4.52
N HIS A 404 21.58 32.48 -4.43
CA HIS A 404 22.50 31.93 -3.43
C HIS A 404 23.61 31.16 -4.15
N HIS A 405 24.85 31.28 -3.66
CA HIS A 405 26.04 30.65 -4.27
C HIS A 405 26.70 29.75 -3.22
N PRO A 406 26.20 28.51 -3.00
CA PRO A 406 26.54 27.66 -1.85
C PRO A 406 28.01 27.22 -1.79
N GLN A 407 28.79 27.46 -2.84
CA GLN A 407 30.22 27.14 -2.91
C GLN A 407 31.12 28.33 -2.52
N ILE A 408 30.56 29.51 -2.23
CA ILE A 408 31.32 30.78 -2.20
C ILE A 408 30.99 31.71 -1.02
N SER A 409 29.82 31.66 -0.38
CA SER A 409 29.44 32.75 0.55
C SER A 409 28.30 32.53 1.55
N ASP A 410 28.49 33.05 2.76
CA ASP A 410 27.50 33.22 3.85
C ASP A 410 26.47 34.36 3.61
N PHE A 411 26.05 34.59 2.36
CA PHE A 411 25.08 35.63 2.03
C PHE A 411 24.11 35.23 0.93
N VAL A 412 22.95 35.87 0.95
CA VAL A 412 21.94 35.80 -0.10
C VAL A 412 21.92 37.13 -0.89
N ARG A 413 22.06 37.09 -2.22
CA ARG A 413 22.09 38.30 -3.05
C ARG A 413 20.73 38.65 -3.63
N ILE A 414 20.31 39.90 -3.55
CA ILE A 414 19.07 40.37 -4.20
C ILE A 414 19.26 40.43 -5.72
N LYS A 415 18.57 39.54 -6.44
CA LYS A 415 18.66 39.36 -7.89
C LYS A 415 17.78 40.35 -8.65
N LYS A 416 16.56 40.61 -8.14
CA LYS A 416 15.54 41.47 -8.76
C LYS A 416 14.50 41.89 -7.73
N ILE A 417 14.01 43.13 -7.79
CA ILE A 417 13.00 43.67 -6.87
C ILE A 417 11.72 43.98 -7.65
N SER A 418 10.55 43.67 -7.08
CA SER A 418 9.27 43.97 -7.70
C SER A 418 8.95 45.47 -7.58
N ARG A 419 8.48 46.08 -8.69
CA ARG A 419 8.28 47.54 -8.83
C ARG A 419 7.29 48.17 -7.83
N HIS A 420 6.43 47.36 -7.21
CA HIS A 420 5.40 47.79 -6.25
C HIS A 420 5.47 46.99 -4.94
N SER A 421 6.69 46.88 -4.38
CA SER A 421 6.99 46.10 -3.17
C SER A 421 7.33 46.99 -1.98
N ALA A 422 7.22 46.44 -0.75
CA ALA A 422 7.83 47.07 0.43
C ALA A 422 9.35 47.17 0.28
N ALA A 423 9.99 46.17 -0.35
CA ALA A 423 11.43 46.11 -0.61
C ALA A 423 12.00 47.37 -1.30
N ILE A 424 11.38 47.83 -2.39
CA ILE A 424 11.86 49.06 -3.06
C ILE A 424 11.57 50.33 -2.23
N ALA A 425 10.49 50.33 -1.44
CA ALA A 425 10.12 51.46 -0.58
C ALA A 425 11.07 51.63 0.63
N VAL A 426 11.57 50.54 1.20
CA VAL A 426 12.62 50.56 2.25
C VAL A 426 14.05 50.66 1.69
N GLY A 427 14.19 50.91 0.38
CA GLY A 427 15.47 51.23 -0.25
C GLY A 427 16.40 50.04 -0.51
N LEU A 428 15.87 48.80 -0.62
CA LEU A 428 16.62 47.66 -1.13
C LEU A 428 16.97 47.85 -2.61
N ARG A 429 18.09 47.26 -3.05
CA ARG A 429 18.64 47.38 -4.41
C ARG A 429 19.04 46.01 -4.96
N ARG A 430 18.99 45.86 -6.28
CA ARG A 430 19.62 44.70 -6.95
C ARG A 430 21.13 44.72 -6.68
N GLY A 431 21.68 43.58 -6.28
CA GLY A 431 23.10 43.42 -5.93
C GLY A 431 23.42 43.54 -4.45
N ASP A 432 22.48 43.99 -3.60
CA ASP A 432 22.62 43.94 -2.14
C ASP A 432 22.88 42.50 -1.67
N ARG A 433 23.82 42.32 -0.73
CA ARG A 433 24.17 41.04 -0.08
C ARG A 433 23.55 41.01 1.32
N ILE A 434 22.54 40.17 1.54
CA ILE A 434 21.93 39.95 2.86
C ILE A 434 22.79 38.95 3.62
N VAL A 435 23.50 39.42 4.66
CA VAL A 435 24.41 38.61 5.50
C VAL A 435 23.77 38.09 6.77
N ALA A 436 22.69 38.71 7.25
CA ALA A 436 21.87 38.17 8.34
C ALA A 436 20.41 38.61 8.23
N VAL A 437 19.52 37.86 8.88
CA VAL A 437 18.08 38.15 9.01
C VAL A 437 17.67 37.99 10.46
N ASN A 438 17.10 39.03 11.06
CA ASN A 438 16.77 39.10 12.49
C ASN A 438 17.96 38.74 13.42
N GLY A 439 19.19 39.06 13.01
CA GLY A 439 20.43 38.70 13.71
C GLY A 439 20.90 37.24 13.50
N VAL A 440 20.18 36.42 12.72
CA VAL A 440 20.60 35.07 12.33
C VAL A 440 21.43 35.16 11.03
N PRO A 441 22.71 34.72 11.01
CA PRO A 441 23.55 34.77 9.80
C PRO A 441 22.95 33.99 8.61
N CYS A 442 23.18 34.47 7.40
CA CYS A 442 22.75 33.86 6.14
C CYS A 442 23.72 32.77 5.63
N THR A 443 24.31 31.98 6.53
CA THR A 443 25.16 30.83 6.19
C THR A 443 24.40 29.77 5.40
N GLU A 444 23.10 29.63 5.67
CA GLU A 444 22.21 28.67 5.02
C GLU A 444 21.19 29.34 4.10
N SER A 445 21.01 28.75 2.91
CA SER A 445 20.11 29.26 1.86
C SER A 445 18.64 29.33 2.28
N LEU A 446 18.28 28.55 3.30
CA LEU A 446 16.94 28.40 3.85
C LEU A 446 16.57 29.49 4.87
N ILE A 447 17.53 30.21 5.44
CA ILE A 447 17.30 31.11 6.58
C ILE A 447 16.42 32.31 6.21
N LEU A 448 16.79 33.05 5.15
CA LEU A 448 15.98 34.17 4.64
C LEU A 448 14.52 33.77 4.31
N PRO A 449 14.26 32.76 3.45
CA PRO A 449 12.88 32.40 3.12
C PRO A 449 12.11 31.83 4.30
N ASN A 450 12.73 31.04 5.19
CA ASN A 450 12.01 30.50 6.35
C ASN A 450 11.61 31.61 7.35
N LEU A 451 12.53 32.52 7.71
CA LEU A 451 12.20 33.67 8.56
C LEU A 451 11.16 34.59 7.92
N ALA A 452 11.19 34.74 6.59
CA ALA A 452 10.18 35.49 5.84
C ALA A 452 8.81 34.78 5.77
N LEU A 453 8.76 33.44 5.89
CA LEU A 453 7.51 32.69 6.02
C LEU A 453 6.97 32.76 7.45
N GLN A 454 7.82 32.62 8.47
CA GLN A 454 7.39 32.48 9.86
C GLN A 454 7.11 33.81 10.59
N SER A 455 7.81 34.90 10.26
CA SER A 455 7.66 36.18 10.97
C SER A 455 6.32 36.87 10.68
N ASP A 456 5.67 37.46 11.69
CA ASP A 456 4.33 38.06 11.53
C ASP A 456 4.30 39.21 10.52
N SER A 457 5.02 40.30 10.78
CA SER A 457 4.80 41.60 10.13
C SER A 457 6.04 42.21 9.46
N ALA A 458 7.23 41.88 9.91
CA ALA A 458 8.49 42.39 9.37
C ALA A 458 9.66 41.45 9.66
N ILE A 459 10.77 41.65 8.94
CA ILE A 459 12.11 41.12 9.27
C ILE A 459 13.14 42.24 9.15
N THR A 460 14.20 42.18 9.95
CA THR A 460 15.37 43.06 9.81
C THR A 460 16.42 42.35 8.98
N LEU A 461 16.86 42.97 7.88
CA LEU A 461 17.91 42.48 7.00
C LEU A 461 19.20 43.24 7.29
N GLU A 462 20.31 42.53 7.53
CA GLU A 462 21.65 43.11 7.58
C GLU A 462 22.31 42.94 6.22
N ILE A 463 22.74 44.06 5.62
CA ILE A 463 23.05 44.13 4.19
C ILE A 463 24.40 44.78 3.95
N GLU A 464 25.31 44.05 3.31
CA GLU A 464 26.49 44.65 2.68
C GLU A 464 26.08 45.22 1.31
N ARG A 465 26.43 46.48 1.08
CA ARG A 465 26.16 47.19 -0.17
C ARG A 465 27.47 47.72 -0.75
N SER A 466 27.63 47.61 -2.07
CA SER A 466 28.81 48.17 -2.74
C SER A 466 28.85 49.69 -2.57
N GLY A 467 29.96 50.20 -2.04
CA GLY A 467 30.14 51.62 -1.71
C GLY A 467 29.64 52.06 -0.33
N THR A 468 29.48 51.15 0.63
CA THR A 468 29.26 51.48 2.05
C THR A 468 30.20 50.68 2.96
N ASP A 469 30.92 51.36 3.86
CA ASP A 469 32.00 50.77 4.67
C ASP A 469 31.50 49.90 5.85
N MET A 470 30.19 49.93 6.15
CA MET A 470 29.56 49.10 7.18
C MET A 470 28.23 48.51 6.68
N PRO A 471 27.80 47.34 7.19
CA PRO A 471 26.49 46.78 6.87
C PRO A 471 25.33 47.71 7.23
N LEU A 472 24.32 47.74 6.37
CA LEU A 472 23.07 48.46 6.57
C LEU A 472 22.03 47.54 7.22
N SER A 473 21.48 47.93 8.36
CA SER A 473 20.31 47.27 8.95
C SER A 473 19.02 47.89 8.39
N ILE A 474 18.23 47.10 7.66
CA ILE A 474 16.99 47.54 7.00
C ILE A 474 15.82 46.66 7.43
N THR A 475 14.85 47.23 8.14
CA THR A 475 13.59 46.55 8.46
C THR A 475 12.66 46.53 7.25
N LEU A 476 12.31 45.34 6.78
CA LEU A 476 11.42 45.06 5.67
C LEU A 476 10.04 44.61 6.18
N PRO A 477 8.98 45.39 5.96
CA PRO A 477 7.59 44.93 6.16
C PRO A 477 7.26 43.77 5.22
N LEU A 478 6.71 42.69 5.79
CA LEU A 478 6.30 41.50 5.05
C LEU A 478 4.85 41.62 4.55
N GLN A 479 4.57 41.04 3.39
CA GLN A 479 3.21 40.98 2.83
C GLN A 479 2.46 39.73 3.33
N GLY A 480 1.17 39.87 3.64
CA GLY A 480 0.29 38.76 4.04
C GLY A 480 0.60 38.17 5.43
N LYS A 481 -0.10 37.11 5.80
CA LYS A 481 0.05 36.39 7.08
C LYS A 481 1.26 35.45 7.09
N PRO A 482 1.81 35.09 8.27
CA PRO A 482 2.82 34.05 8.39
C PRO A 482 2.29 32.67 7.96
N ILE A 483 3.22 31.78 7.63
CA ILE A 483 2.97 30.43 7.10
C ILE A 483 3.72 29.44 8.00
N GLN A 484 3.03 28.91 8.99
CA GLN A 484 3.61 28.03 10.03
C GLN A 484 3.86 26.60 9.58
N LEU A 485 3.11 26.09 8.59
CA LEU A 485 3.22 24.70 8.09
C LEU A 485 3.48 24.64 6.58
N GLY A 486 2.74 25.40 5.78
CA GLY A 486 2.95 25.53 4.34
C GLY A 486 2.17 24.58 3.43
N LEU A 487 1.14 23.90 3.94
CA LEU A 487 0.26 23.03 3.14
C LEU A 487 -0.98 23.75 2.61
N SER A 488 -1.55 23.22 1.53
CA SER A 488 -2.95 23.42 1.15
C SER A 488 -3.44 22.17 0.40
N TRP A 489 -4.64 21.70 0.72
CA TRP A 489 -5.17 20.41 0.27
C TRP A 489 -6.57 20.54 -0.34
N ARG A 490 -7.12 19.43 -0.81
CA ARG A 490 -8.54 19.25 -1.15
C ARG A 490 -9.00 17.86 -0.69
N GLU A 491 -10.29 17.73 -0.40
CA GLU A 491 -10.94 16.42 -0.23
C GLU A 491 -11.05 15.67 -1.54
N ASP A 492 -11.13 14.34 -1.43
CA ASP A 492 -11.56 13.44 -2.50
C ASP A 492 -12.86 12.75 -2.08
N PRO A 493 -14.00 12.94 -2.78
CA PRO A 493 -15.27 12.28 -2.44
C PRO A 493 -15.26 10.74 -2.49
N ALA A 494 -14.22 10.12 -3.07
CA ALA A 494 -13.99 8.68 -2.97
C ALA A 494 -13.15 8.28 -1.74
N GLU A 495 -12.33 9.17 -1.17
CA GLU A 495 -11.42 8.86 -0.06
C GLU A 495 -11.60 9.88 1.08
N PRO A 496 -12.78 9.91 1.75
CA PRO A 496 -13.16 10.97 2.68
C PRO A 496 -12.32 11.02 3.96
N GLN A 497 -11.61 9.95 4.29
CA GLN A 497 -10.63 9.86 5.39
C GLN A 497 -9.21 10.23 4.93
N SER A 498 -9.10 10.96 3.81
CA SER A 498 -7.85 11.50 3.28
C SER A 498 -8.04 12.90 2.70
N VAL A 499 -6.96 13.67 2.62
CA VAL A 499 -6.89 14.85 1.76
C VAL A 499 -5.62 14.82 0.92
N TYR A 500 -5.69 15.26 -0.34
CA TYR A 500 -4.52 15.32 -1.22
C TYR A 500 -3.92 16.73 -1.28
N LEU A 501 -2.59 16.82 -1.24
CA LEU A 501 -1.86 18.07 -1.23
C LEU A 501 -1.87 18.74 -2.61
N THR A 502 -2.53 19.90 -2.69
CA THR A 502 -2.61 20.72 -3.92
C THR A 502 -1.64 21.90 -3.90
N ARG A 503 -1.00 22.17 -2.76
CA ARG A 503 0.17 23.05 -2.64
C ARG A 503 1.02 22.63 -1.46
N VAL A 504 2.32 22.58 -1.70
CA VAL A 504 3.36 22.68 -0.68
C VAL A 504 4.08 24.01 -0.96
N VAL A 505 4.31 24.83 0.07
CA VAL A 505 4.92 26.16 -0.06
C VAL A 505 6.45 26.01 0.06
N PRO A 506 7.24 26.39 -0.95
CA PRO A 506 8.70 26.26 -0.90
C PRO A 506 9.31 26.87 0.36
N TYR A 507 10.31 26.20 0.94
CA TYR A 507 11.02 26.53 2.17
C TYR A 507 10.22 26.44 3.49
N SER A 508 8.92 26.14 3.43
CA SER A 508 8.09 25.90 4.64
C SER A 508 8.46 24.59 5.36
N PRO A 509 8.05 24.40 6.63
CA PRO A 509 8.27 23.12 7.33
C PRO A 509 7.85 21.88 6.54
N ALA A 510 6.68 21.90 5.89
CA ALA A 510 6.21 20.80 5.05
C ALA A 510 7.12 20.48 3.85
N ASP A 511 7.65 21.52 3.21
CA ASP A 511 8.57 21.41 2.07
C ASP A 511 9.93 20.84 2.49
N ARG A 512 10.48 21.34 3.60
CA ARG A 512 11.74 20.84 4.18
C ARG A 512 11.64 19.39 4.67
N ALA A 513 10.46 18.97 5.12
CA ALA A 513 10.16 17.58 5.49
C ALA A 513 9.88 16.67 4.29
N GLY A 514 9.94 17.17 3.06
CA GLY A 514 9.79 16.36 1.85
C GLY A 514 8.36 15.92 1.51
N LEU A 515 7.34 16.61 2.04
CA LEU A 515 5.96 16.47 1.55
C LEU A 515 5.85 17.03 0.13
N LYS A 516 5.13 16.33 -0.75
CA LYS A 516 5.08 16.65 -2.19
C LYS A 516 3.64 16.93 -2.66
N LEU A 517 3.52 17.54 -3.84
CA LEU A 517 2.23 17.68 -4.52
C LEU A 517 1.66 16.30 -4.84
N LYS A 518 0.34 16.14 -4.66
CA LYS A 518 -0.44 14.89 -4.77
C LYS A 518 -0.22 13.84 -3.67
N ASP A 519 0.69 14.05 -2.72
CA ASP A 519 0.73 13.24 -1.49
C ASP A 519 -0.63 13.31 -0.78
N ARG A 520 -1.05 12.22 -0.13
CA ARG A 520 -2.27 12.17 0.67
C ARG A 520 -1.96 12.07 2.15
N ILE A 521 -2.58 12.91 2.96
CA ILE A 521 -2.55 12.78 4.42
C ILE A 521 -3.66 11.81 4.83
N LEU A 522 -3.28 10.73 5.51
CA LEU A 522 -4.19 9.70 6.04
C LEU A 522 -4.38 9.84 7.57
N GLY A 523 -3.41 10.43 8.26
CA GLY A 523 -3.36 10.45 9.72
C GLY A 523 -2.38 11.48 10.28
N LEU A 524 -2.52 11.74 11.59
CA LEU A 524 -1.63 12.58 12.39
C LEU A 524 -1.24 11.85 13.68
N SER A 525 0.03 11.86 14.04
CA SER A 525 0.57 11.28 15.29
C SER A 525 0.09 9.86 15.57
N GLY A 526 0.05 9.01 14.52
CA GLY A 526 -0.41 7.62 14.61
C GLY A 526 -1.92 7.45 14.78
N GLN A 527 -2.73 8.47 14.49
CA GLN A 527 -4.19 8.43 14.51
C GLN A 527 -4.76 8.86 13.15
N PRO A 528 -5.56 8.02 12.46
CA PRO A 528 -6.22 8.39 11.20
C PRO A 528 -7.09 9.66 11.33
N ILE A 529 -7.26 10.37 10.21
CA ILE A 529 -8.21 11.49 10.12
C ILE A 529 -9.59 11.00 9.68
N THR A 530 -10.64 11.74 10.05
CA THR A 530 -12.03 11.42 9.70
C THR A 530 -12.63 12.35 8.63
N SER A 531 -12.06 13.55 8.45
CA SER A 531 -12.44 14.52 7.41
C SER A 531 -11.35 15.61 7.26
N GLN A 532 -11.52 16.55 6.32
CA GLN A 532 -10.65 17.73 6.25
C GLN A 532 -10.78 18.64 7.50
N ASP A 533 -11.96 18.70 8.12
CA ASP A 533 -12.22 19.55 9.28
C ASP A 533 -11.57 19.00 10.54
N ASP A 534 -11.56 17.67 10.69
CA ASP A 534 -10.82 16.96 11.73
C ASP A 534 -9.31 17.15 11.57
N LEU A 535 -8.77 17.01 10.36
CA LEU A 535 -7.37 17.34 10.07
C LEU A 535 -7.04 18.81 10.41
N PHE A 536 -7.87 19.75 9.94
CA PHE A 536 -7.68 21.18 10.15
C PHE A 536 -7.73 21.54 11.64
N GLY A 537 -8.71 21.03 12.37
CA GLY A 537 -8.86 21.23 13.81
C GLY A 537 -7.69 20.66 14.62
N ARG A 538 -7.24 19.43 14.29
CA ARG A 538 -6.05 18.82 14.93
C ARG A 538 -4.79 19.65 14.68
N ILE A 539 -4.51 20.06 13.43
CA ILE A 539 -3.36 20.90 13.10
C ILE A 539 -3.45 22.26 13.81
N GLN A 540 -4.62 22.92 13.80
CA GLN A 540 -4.79 24.20 14.48
C GLN A 540 -4.53 24.07 15.99
N ASN A 541 -5.08 23.05 16.64
CA ASN A 541 -4.88 22.80 18.07
C ASN A 541 -3.41 22.52 18.40
N MET A 542 -2.72 21.71 17.59
CA MET A 542 -1.28 21.46 17.73
C MET A 542 -0.45 22.74 17.61
N LEU A 543 -0.69 23.56 16.58
CA LEU A 543 0.00 24.83 16.37
C LEU A 543 -0.24 25.83 17.51
N THR A 544 -1.49 25.97 17.98
CA THR A 544 -1.81 26.85 19.13
C THR A 544 -1.27 26.34 20.46
N SER A 545 -0.95 25.05 20.56
CA SER A 545 -0.34 24.43 21.74
C SER A 545 1.20 24.53 21.73
N GLY A 546 1.81 25.09 20.68
CA GLY A 546 3.26 25.31 20.60
C GLY A 546 4.09 24.04 20.40
N VAL A 547 3.54 22.99 19.76
CA VAL A 547 4.32 21.80 19.41
C VAL A 547 5.52 22.18 18.52
N GLN A 548 6.64 21.48 18.66
CA GLN A 548 7.84 21.74 17.85
C GLN A 548 7.84 20.97 16.52
N GLU A 549 7.02 19.94 16.42
CA GLU A 549 6.94 19.03 15.28
C GLU A 549 5.55 18.41 15.16
N ILE A 550 5.19 17.94 13.96
CA ILE A 550 3.96 17.18 13.69
C ILE A 550 4.34 15.94 12.88
N LEU A 551 3.92 14.76 13.35
CA LEU A 551 4.08 13.51 12.61
C LEU A 551 2.86 13.29 11.71
N PHE A 552 3.05 13.26 10.39
CA PHE A 552 2.01 12.94 9.42
C PHE A 552 2.11 11.48 8.98
N GLU A 553 0.98 10.85 8.70
CA GLU A 553 0.90 9.60 7.95
C GLU A 553 0.51 9.92 6.50
N VAL A 554 1.35 9.49 5.56
CA VAL A 554 1.38 10.04 4.19
C VAL A 554 1.47 8.93 3.16
N GLU A 555 0.51 8.90 2.23
CA GLU A 555 0.57 8.08 1.02
C GLU A 555 1.12 8.89 -0.16
N SER A 556 2.08 8.31 -0.89
CA SER A 556 2.55 8.82 -2.18
C SER A 556 2.68 7.68 -3.18
N ARG A 557 1.83 7.68 -4.22
CA ARG A 557 1.78 6.62 -5.24
C ARG A 557 1.63 5.22 -4.61
N GLY A 558 0.72 5.10 -3.64
CA GLY A 558 0.45 3.86 -2.92
C GLY A 558 1.39 3.53 -1.77
N THR A 559 2.58 4.14 -1.71
CA THR A 559 3.52 3.92 -0.61
C THR A 559 3.15 4.77 0.60
N VAL A 560 2.71 4.12 1.69
CA VAL A 560 2.39 4.74 2.97
C VAL A 560 3.65 4.85 3.83
N ARG A 561 3.97 6.05 4.30
CA ARG A 561 5.10 6.34 5.22
C ARG A 561 4.70 7.35 6.28
N TYR A 562 5.47 7.41 7.36
CA TYR A 562 5.38 8.55 8.29
C TYR A 562 6.37 9.65 7.90
N VAL A 563 5.94 10.91 8.03
CA VAL A 563 6.74 12.10 7.75
C VAL A 563 6.70 13.00 8.97
N LEU A 564 7.84 13.15 9.65
CA LEU A 564 7.99 14.10 10.75
C LEU A 564 8.25 15.49 10.17
N VAL A 565 7.51 16.51 10.63
CA VAL A 565 7.59 17.88 10.12
C VAL A 565 8.03 18.84 11.24
N PRO A 566 9.32 19.17 11.35
CA PRO A 566 9.84 20.12 12.34
C PRO A 566 9.43 21.56 12.00
N LEU A 567 8.69 22.19 12.91
CA LEU A 567 8.13 23.54 12.75
C LEU A 567 9.12 24.65 13.06
N GLY A 568 10.21 24.35 13.78
CA GLY A 568 11.27 25.31 14.13
C GLY A 568 12.08 25.86 12.94
N LEU A 569 13.12 26.62 13.26
CA LEU A 569 14.18 26.97 12.30
C LEU A 569 15.11 25.74 12.11
N PRO A 570 15.73 25.57 10.92
CA PRO A 570 16.73 24.52 10.69
C PRO A 570 18.10 24.90 11.28
N THR A 571 18.14 25.40 12.53
CA THR A 571 19.38 25.83 13.19
C THR A 571 20.21 24.67 13.75
N ASP A 572 19.62 23.49 13.89
CA ASP A 572 20.28 22.25 14.28
C ASP A 572 19.84 21.10 13.36
N ILE A 573 20.40 21.04 12.15
CA ILE A 573 20.50 19.78 11.40
C ILE A 573 21.85 19.16 11.80
N PRO A 574 21.88 18.00 12.49
CA PRO A 574 23.13 17.30 12.74
C PRO A 574 23.84 17.00 11.41
N ALA A 575 25.16 17.21 11.35
CA ALA A 575 25.96 17.02 10.13
C ALA A 575 26.14 15.54 9.69
N ASP A 576 25.27 14.66 10.17
CA ASP A 576 25.19 13.23 9.87
C ASP A 576 23.72 12.83 9.67
N ALA A 577 23.09 13.46 8.67
CA ALA A 577 21.85 12.98 8.06
C ALA A 577 22.17 12.09 6.86
N THR A 578 23.15 11.20 7.02
CA THR A 578 23.63 10.28 5.99
C THR A 578 22.97 8.91 6.15
N LEU A 579 22.15 8.54 5.18
CA LEU A 579 21.70 7.17 4.90
C LEU A 579 22.31 6.73 3.56
#